data_AF-A0AAE1TXS8-F1
#
_entry.id   AF-A0AAE1TXS8-F1
#
_cell.length_a   1.000
_cell.length_b   1.000
_cell.length_c   1.000
_cell.angle_alpha   90.00
_cell.angle_beta   90.00
_cell.angle_gamma   90.00
#
_symmetry.space_group_name_H-M   'P 1'
#
loop_
_entity.id
_entity.type
_entity.pdbx_description
1 polymer ?
#
loop_
_entity_poly.entity_id
_entity_poly.type
_entity_poly.pdbx_seq_one_letter_code
_entity_poly.pdbx_strand_id
1 'polypeptide(L)'
;MEAIRWSGRLDRTFRSNYELDPTLSWQYFGSSTGFLRQYPAAEWMKDGDNPDLYDARLRSWYIEAANSPKDMIILLDESGSMKGLKKEIAKHVVLNILETLNENDFVNVFTFSKETHPLVPCFDDTLVQANLENLGQFKEELKEGEPRDIANFTKALTKAFELLQRKNSKYNKSGLGSQCNQAIMVVTDGAPGNFEEIFKTYNWPQLQVRMFTYLIGQEEKKVEHLNWMACANKGYFVHVTTLAEVREQVLKYIPVMARPMVMYQSNHPHRWTGVYADIADPKQTDWLWKQREQNRQKERTNNYRKLQNIMGNRDASLSNPWLLQDPNQVENFLEFGEFELTERDIARIKAEKEREMRVSTQSHS
;
A
#
# COMPACT_ATOMS: atom_id res chain seq x y z
N MET A 1 21.24 14.63 -11.10
CA MET A 1 22.02 15.68 -10.39
C MET A 1 21.39 17.07 -10.46
N GLU A 2 20.75 17.45 -11.57
CA GLU A 2 20.09 18.76 -11.68
C GLU A 2 19.06 19.04 -10.57
N ALA A 3 18.31 18.00 -10.18
CA ALA A 3 17.25 18.14 -9.18
C ALA A 3 17.74 18.53 -7.78
N ILE A 4 18.93 18.05 -7.40
CA ILE A 4 19.59 18.39 -6.13
C ILE A 4 20.10 19.85 -6.17
N ARG A 5 20.55 20.31 -7.33
CA ARG A 5 21.12 21.66 -7.50
C ARG A 5 20.06 22.75 -7.34
N TRP A 6 18.90 22.62 -7.99
CA TRP A 6 17.86 23.64 -7.87
C TRP A 6 17.19 23.62 -6.50
N SER A 7 17.02 22.44 -5.91
CA SER A 7 16.40 22.29 -4.58
C SER A 7 17.27 22.82 -3.44
N GLY A 8 18.56 23.07 -3.67
CA GLY A 8 19.44 23.73 -2.69
C GLY A 8 19.02 25.16 -2.31
N ARG A 9 18.17 25.80 -3.11
CA ARG A 9 17.60 27.11 -2.75
C ARG A 9 16.62 27.03 -1.58
N LEU A 10 16.01 25.86 -1.34
CA LEU A 10 15.06 25.65 -0.24
C LEU A 10 15.71 25.76 1.14
N ASP A 11 17.02 25.50 1.24
CA ASP A 11 17.73 25.50 2.52
C ASP A 11 17.69 26.89 3.20
N ARG A 12 17.64 27.97 2.41
CA ARG A 12 17.47 29.35 2.94
C ARG A 12 16.08 29.55 3.53
N THR A 13 15.05 29.06 2.84
CA THR A 13 13.67 29.14 3.31
C THR A 13 13.47 28.31 4.57
N PHE A 14 14.02 27.09 4.62
CA PHE A 14 13.91 26.23 5.80
C PHE A 14 14.55 26.84 7.05
N ARG A 15 15.73 27.45 6.91
CA ARG A 15 16.38 28.19 8.00
C ARG A 15 15.54 29.38 8.46
N SER A 16 15.06 30.19 7.51
CA SER A 16 14.23 31.36 7.84
C SER A 16 12.94 30.96 8.56
N ASN A 17 12.29 29.86 8.16
CA ASN A 17 11.08 29.37 8.83
C ASN A 17 11.36 28.97 10.28
N TYR A 18 12.49 28.27 10.52
CA TYR A 18 12.89 27.83 11.85
C TYR A 18 13.33 28.99 12.77
N GLU A 19 13.96 30.02 12.20
CA GLU A 19 14.29 31.25 12.93
C GLU A 19 13.05 32.06 13.32
N LEU A 20 12.01 32.05 12.47
CA LEU A 20 10.72 32.69 12.76
C LEU A 20 9.90 31.92 13.80
N ASP A 21 9.91 30.59 13.73
CA ASP A 21 9.20 29.72 14.66
C ASP A 21 10.07 28.54 15.13
N PRO A 22 10.70 28.65 16.32
CA PRO A 22 11.52 27.59 16.89
C PRO A 22 10.73 26.34 17.32
N THR A 23 9.40 26.36 17.29
CA THR A 23 8.55 25.20 17.63
C THR A 23 8.34 24.24 16.46
N LEU A 24 8.77 24.61 15.24
CA LEU A 24 8.72 23.74 14.06
C LEU A 24 9.66 22.53 14.22
N SER A 25 9.11 21.32 14.20
CA SER A 25 9.87 20.07 14.31
C SER A 25 10.67 19.75 13.03
N TRP A 26 9.97 19.42 11.95
CA TRP A 26 10.58 18.97 10.69
C TRP A 26 9.97 19.69 9.50
N GLN A 27 10.82 20.01 8.53
CA GLN A 27 10.42 20.54 7.23
C GLN A 27 10.89 19.59 6.13
N TYR A 28 9.96 19.15 5.30
CA TYR A 28 10.20 18.15 4.26
C TYR A 28 9.94 18.70 2.86
N PHE A 29 10.73 18.27 1.89
CA PHE A 29 10.44 18.43 0.47
C PHE A 29 10.63 17.08 -0.24
N GLY A 30 9.51 16.49 -0.68
CA GLY A 30 9.49 15.28 -1.52
C GLY A 30 9.43 15.65 -2.99
N SER A 31 10.41 15.18 -3.77
CA SER A 31 10.41 15.35 -5.22
C SER A 31 9.59 14.27 -5.92
N SER A 32 8.98 14.63 -7.06
CA SER A 32 8.36 13.68 -7.99
C SER A 32 9.36 12.64 -8.56
N THR A 33 10.65 12.96 -8.52
CA THR A 33 11.74 12.03 -8.89
C THR A 33 12.17 11.09 -7.75
N GLY A 34 11.52 11.15 -6.58
CA GLY A 34 11.74 10.19 -5.48
C GLY A 34 12.81 10.57 -4.43
N PHE A 35 13.49 11.72 -4.53
CA PHE A 35 14.39 12.17 -3.46
C PHE A 35 13.65 13.03 -2.43
N LEU A 36 14.14 12.99 -1.19
CA LEU A 36 13.65 13.76 -0.05
C LEU A 36 14.73 14.76 0.39
N ARG A 37 14.31 15.97 0.76
CA ARG A 37 15.10 16.90 1.58
C ARG A 37 14.42 17.08 2.93
N GLN A 38 15.20 17.10 4.00
CA GLN A 38 14.72 17.34 5.35
C GLN A 38 15.53 18.43 6.04
N TYR A 39 14.87 19.25 6.84
CA TYR A 39 15.47 20.25 7.71
C TYR A 39 14.81 20.21 9.11
N PRO A 40 15.58 20.24 10.21
CA PRO A 40 17.05 20.22 10.25
C PRO A 40 17.62 18.91 9.71
N ALA A 41 18.90 18.94 9.31
CA ALA A 41 19.55 17.74 8.79
C ALA A 41 19.76 16.74 9.95
N ALA A 42 19.16 15.56 9.82
CA ALA A 42 19.38 14.43 10.71
C ALA A 42 20.02 13.26 9.95
N GLU A 43 20.79 12.46 10.67
CA GLU A 43 21.28 11.19 10.13
C GLU A 43 20.09 10.27 9.87
N TRP A 44 20.07 9.68 8.66
CA TRP A 44 19.02 8.75 8.31
C TRP A 44 19.22 7.44 9.06
N MET A 45 18.28 7.09 9.93
CA MET A 45 18.33 5.83 10.66
C MET A 45 18.23 4.67 9.67
N LYS A 46 19.35 3.98 9.46
CA LYS A 46 19.39 2.76 8.67
C LYS A 46 19.36 1.58 9.61
N ASP A 47 18.48 0.64 9.32
CA ASP A 47 18.41 -0.65 9.99
C ASP A 47 19.58 -1.55 9.54
N GLY A 48 20.82 -1.19 9.93
CA GLY A 48 22.04 -1.94 9.61
C GLY A 48 22.15 -2.29 8.12
N ASP A 49 22.26 -3.59 7.82
CA ASP A 49 22.41 -4.11 6.44
C ASP A 49 21.09 -4.24 5.66
N ASN A 50 19.93 -3.91 6.25
CA ASN A 50 18.68 -3.95 5.51
C ASN A 50 18.60 -2.78 4.53
N PRO A 51 18.26 -3.02 3.25
CA PRO A 51 18.00 -1.94 2.32
C PRO A 51 16.76 -1.17 2.77
N ASP A 52 16.93 0.13 2.97
CA ASP A 52 15.80 1.02 3.21
C ASP A 52 14.96 1.12 1.93
N LEU A 53 13.68 0.80 2.06
CA LEU A 53 12.69 0.87 0.98
C LEU A 53 11.83 2.13 1.07
N TYR A 54 12.25 3.12 1.86
CA TYR A 54 11.58 4.39 2.00
C TYR A 54 11.47 5.10 0.64
N ASP A 55 10.23 5.43 0.27
CA ASP A 55 9.91 6.32 -0.84
C ASP A 55 8.94 7.39 -0.34
N ALA A 56 9.35 8.65 -0.43
CA ALA A 56 8.51 9.79 -0.05
C ALA A 56 7.19 9.81 -0.83
N ARG A 57 7.17 9.31 -2.07
CA ARG A 57 5.99 9.34 -2.96
C ARG A 57 4.87 8.41 -2.52
N LEU A 58 5.19 7.39 -1.70
CA LEU A 58 4.23 6.45 -1.13
C LEU A 58 3.69 6.91 0.24
N ARG A 59 4.24 8.00 0.79
CA ARG A 59 3.79 8.50 2.09
C ARG A 59 2.45 9.22 1.98
N SER A 60 1.60 9.03 2.98
CA SER A 60 0.26 9.65 3.03
C SER A 60 0.33 11.18 2.85
N TRP A 61 1.30 11.85 3.49
CA TRP A 61 1.48 13.30 3.35
C TRP A 61 1.80 13.74 1.92
N TYR A 62 2.55 12.94 1.17
CA TYR A 62 2.86 13.24 -0.23
C TYR A 62 1.62 13.03 -1.09
N ILE A 63 0.92 11.91 -0.88
CA ILE A 63 -0.26 11.53 -1.68
C ILE A 63 -1.41 12.51 -1.45
N GLU A 64 -1.68 12.92 -0.21
CA GLU A 64 -2.73 13.90 0.12
C GLU A 64 -2.45 15.29 -0.44
N ALA A 65 -1.17 15.66 -0.54
CA ALA A 65 -0.77 16.91 -1.18
C ALA A 65 -0.85 16.83 -2.72
N ALA A 66 -0.50 15.68 -3.29
CA ALA A 66 -0.40 15.48 -4.73
C ALA A 66 -1.76 15.19 -5.40
N ASN A 67 -2.70 14.55 -4.70
CA ASN A 67 -3.96 14.09 -5.25
C ASN A 67 -5.17 14.60 -4.46
N SER A 68 -6.28 14.83 -5.16
CA SER A 68 -7.58 15.00 -4.52
C SER A 68 -8.20 13.63 -4.19
N PRO A 69 -9.18 13.60 -3.24
CA PRO A 69 -10.01 12.43 -3.01
C PRO A 69 -10.59 11.84 -4.31
N LYS A 70 -10.71 10.52 -4.36
CA LYS A 70 -11.10 9.79 -5.57
C LYS A 70 -11.94 8.54 -5.26
N ASP A 71 -12.84 8.25 -6.18
CA ASP A 71 -13.66 7.04 -6.23
C ASP A 71 -13.04 6.10 -7.28
N MET A 72 -12.51 4.96 -6.85
CA MET A 72 -11.78 4.04 -7.72
C MET A 72 -12.42 2.65 -7.78
N ILE A 73 -12.51 2.09 -8.97
CA ILE A 73 -12.85 0.68 -9.18
C ILE A 73 -11.65 -0.03 -9.79
N ILE A 74 -11.22 -1.11 -9.14
CA ILE A 74 -10.14 -1.96 -9.64
C ILE A 74 -10.76 -3.23 -10.20
N LEU A 75 -10.51 -3.50 -11.49
CA LEU A 75 -10.93 -4.70 -12.20
C LEU A 75 -9.70 -5.61 -12.35
N LEU A 76 -9.70 -6.75 -11.67
CA LEU A 76 -8.65 -7.76 -11.70
C LEU A 76 -9.07 -8.92 -12.60
N ASP A 77 -8.29 -9.19 -13.64
CA ASP A 77 -8.49 -10.33 -14.53
C ASP A 77 -8.10 -11.64 -13.82
N GLU A 78 -9.05 -12.56 -13.71
CA GLU A 78 -8.86 -13.92 -13.19
C GLU A 78 -9.07 -14.98 -14.28
N SER A 79 -8.91 -14.62 -15.55
CA SER A 79 -8.97 -15.59 -16.64
C SER A 79 -7.81 -16.59 -16.60
N GLY A 80 -7.99 -17.73 -17.26
CA GLY A 80 -7.01 -18.82 -17.26
C GLY A 80 -5.61 -18.43 -17.77
N SER A 81 -5.47 -17.33 -18.53
CA SER A 81 -4.18 -16.81 -19.02
C SER A 81 -3.34 -16.16 -17.92
N MET A 82 -3.97 -15.75 -16.81
CA MET A 82 -3.32 -15.11 -15.68
C MET A 82 -2.63 -16.08 -14.72
N LYS A 83 -2.68 -17.40 -14.95
CA LYS A 83 -2.09 -18.40 -14.04
C LYS A 83 -0.58 -18.23 -13.84
N GLY A 84 -0.11 -18.61 -12.64
CA GLY A 84 1.31 -18.59 -12.28
C GLY A 84 1.82 -17.17 -11.98
N LEU A 85 2.96 -16.80 -12.56
CA LEU A 85 3.65 -15.54 -12.25
C LEU A 85 2.81 -14.29 -12.56
N LYS A 86 1.98 -14.31 -13.62
CA LYS A 86 1.13 -13.17 -13.99
C LYS A 86 0.14 -12.81 -12.88
N LYS A 87 -0.49 -13.81 -12.25
CA LYS A 87 -1.38 -13.65 -11.08
C LYS A 87 -0.66 -12.99 -9.92
N GLU A 88 0.54 -13.46 -9.59
CA GLU A 88 1.33 -12.87 -8.49
C GLU A 88 1.69 -11.41 -8.78
N ILE A 89 2.10 -11.09 -10.01
CA ILE A 89 2.33 -9.69 -10.42
C ILE A 89 1.05 -8.88 -10.31
N ALA A 90 -0.10 -9.42 -10.75
CA ALA A 90 -1.38 -8.73 -10.69
C ALA A 90 -1.80 -8.41 -9.25
N LYS A 91 -1.66 -9.39 -8.34
CA LYS A 91 -1.89 -9.19 -6.91
C LYS A 91 -0.99 -8.09 -6.36
N HIS A 92 0.30 -8.12 -6.68
CA HIS A 92 1.23 -7.07 -6.26
C HIS A 92 0.85 -5.70 -6.83
N VAL A 93 0.39 -5.60 -8.07
CA VAL A 93 -0.09 -4.33 -8.65
C VAL A 93 -1.28 -3.80 -7.85
N VAL A 94 -2.30 -4.64 -7.59
CA VAL A 94 -3.47 -4.24 -6.80
C VAL A 94 -3.08 -3.84 -5.38
N LEU A 95 -2.21 -4.60 -4.72
CA LEU A 95 -1.72 -4.27 -3.37
C LEU A 95 -1.03 -2.90 -3.33
N ASN A 96 -0.14 -2.62 -4.28
CA ASN A 96 0.55 -1.32 -4.35
C ASN A 96 -0.44 -0.18 -4.67
N ILE A 97 -1.48 -0.41 -5.49
CA ILE A 97 -2.54 0.59 -5.70
C ILE A 97 -3.28 0.86 -4.39
N LEU A 98 -3.67 -0.19 -3.64
CA LEU A 98 -4.36 -0.06 -2.37
C LEU A 98 -3.51 0.68 -1.31
N GLU A 99 -2.19 0.49 -1.31
CA GLU A 99 -1.27 1.19 -0.40
C GLU A 99 -1.21 2.71 -0.65
N THR A 100 -1.50 3.15 -1.88
CA THR A 100 -1.57 4.57 -2.26
C THR A 100 -2.89 5.24 -1.90
N LEU A 101 -3.84 4.51 -1.32
CA LEU A 101 -5.12 5.08 -0.90
C LEU A 101 -5.05 5.62 0.53
N ASN A 102 -5.83 6.68 0.74
CA ASN A 102 -6.01 7.34 2.02
C ASN A 102 -7.48 7.22 2.48
N GLU A 103 -7.75 7.56 3.72
CA GLU A 103 -9.09 7.45 4.34
C GLU A 103 -10.17 8.27 3.61
N ASN A 104 -9.79 9.33 2.88
CA ASN A 104 -10.74 10.14 2.10
C ASN A 104 -11.11 9.52 0.74
N ASP A 105 -10.48 8.40 0.37
CA ASP A 105 -10.72 7.72 -0.90
C ASP A 105 -11.75 6.60 -0.74
N PHE A 106 -12.48 6.33 -1.82
CA PHE A 106 -13.42 5.21 -1.91
C PHE A 106 -12.95 4.23 -2.96
N VAL A 107 -12.97 2.94 -2.63
CA VAL A 107 -12.48 1.88 -3.50
C VAL A 107 -13.40 0.67 -3.47
N ASN A 108 -13.48 -0.04 -4.58
CA ASN A 108 -13.91 -1.43 -4.60
C ASN A 108 -13.10 -2.22 -5.64
N VAL A 109 -12.90 -3.50 -5.37
CA VAL A 109 -12.12 -4.41 -6.21
C VAL A 109 -13.07 -5.51 -6.70
N PHE A 110 -13.11 -5.70 -8.02
CA PHE A 110 -13.85 -6.79 -8.66
C PHE A 110 -12.88 -7.70 -9.38
N THR A 111 -13.12 -9.00 -9.27
CA THR A 111 -12.47 -9.97 -10.14
C THR A 111 -13.40 -10.33 -11.29
N PHE A 112 -12.83 -10.58 -12.47
CA PHE A 112 -13.62 -10.98 -13.61
C PHE A 112 -12.95 -12.11 -14.39
N SER A 113 -13.78 -13.08 -14.75
CA SER A 113 -13.49 -14.14 -15.70
C SER A 113 -14.68 -14.23 -16.65
N LYS A 114 -15.49 -15.28 -16.59
CA LYS A 114 -16.75 -15.38 -17.34
C LYS A 114 -17.84 -14.45 -16.78
N GLU A 115 -17.88 -14.34 -15.46
CA GLU A 115 -18.73 -13.43 -14.69
C GLU A 115 -17.87 -12.45 -13.90
N THR A 116 -18.49 -11.39 -13.39
CA THR A 116 -17.82 -10.36 -12.55
C THR A 116 -18.32 -10.50 -11.12
N HIS A 117 -17.39 -10.67 -10.19
CA HIS A 117 -17.69 -10.83 -8.76
C HIS A 117 -16.93 -9.78 -7.94
N PRO A 118 -17.53 -9.23 -6.88
CA PRO A 118 -16.76 -8.42 -5.93
C PRO A 118 -15.73 -9.32 -5.24
N LEU A 119 -14.52 -8.78 -5.04
CA LEU A 119 -13.45 -9.51 -4.35
C LEU A 119 -13.86 -9.87 -2.91
N VAL A 120 -14.53 -8.94 -2.24
CA VAL A 120 -15.11 -9.18 -0.92
C VAL A 120 -16.63 -9.29 -1.09
N PRO A 121 -17.26 -10.43 -0.78
CA PRO A 121 -18.70 -10.64 -1.04
C PRO A 121 -19.63 -9.62 -0.38
N CYS A 122 -19.23 -9.03 0.75
CA CYS A 122 -20.05 -8.04 1.46
C CYS A 122 -19.99 -6.64 0.83
N PHE A 123 -19.02 -6.36 -0.05
CA PHE A 123 -18.88 -5.07 -0.73
C PHE A 123 -19.55 -5.06 -2.10
N ASP A 124 -20.57 -5.90 -2.29
CA ASP A 124 -21.33 -5.89 -3.54
C ASP A 124 -22.07 -4.56 -3.73
N ASP A 125 -22.13 -4.11 -4.97
CA ASP A 125 -22.87 -2.91 -5.41
C ASP A 125 -22.54 -1.55 -4.73
N THR A 126 -21.42 -1.44 -4.00
CA THR A 126 -21.05 -0.18 -3.31
C THR A 126 -19.55 0.08 -3.36
N LEU A 127 -19.15 1.35 -3.22
CA LEU A 127 -17.75 1.70 -2.96
C LEU A 127 -17.57 1.87 -1.46
N VAL A 128 -16.49 1.30 -0.93
CA VAL A 128 -16.16 1.40 0.50
C VAL A 128 -15.03 2.37 0.73
N GLN A 129 -15.05 3.02 1.89
CA GLN A 129 -13.97 3.92 2.28
C GLN A 129 -12.66 3.13 2.46
N ALA A 130 -11.54 3.68 2.01
CA ALA A 130 -10.22 3.05 2.08
C ALA A 130 -9.58 3.16 3.48
N ASN A 131 -10.31 2.71 4.51
CA ASN A 131 -9.83 2.62 5.88
C ASN A 131 -8.91 1.39 6.06
N LEU A 132 -8.05 1.42 7.08
CA LEU A 132 -7.09 0.32 7.34
C LEU A 132 -7.77 -1.05 7.45
N GLU A 133 -8.95 -1.13 8.05
CA GLU A 133 -9.72 -2.37 8.19
C GLU A 133 -10.23 -2.90 6.83
N ASN A 134 -10.89 -2.05 6.04
CA ASN A 134 -11.38 -2.42 4.70
C ASN A 134 -10.23 -2.80 3.76
N LEU A 135 -9.13 -2.04 3.80
CA LEU A 135 -7.91 -2.36 3.06
C LEU A 135 -7.29 -3.68 3.52
N GLY A 136 -7.30 -3.96 4.82
CA GLY A 136 -6.89 -5.25 5.38
C GLY A 136 -7.71 -6.42 4.82
N GLN A 137 -9.03 -6.26 4.73
CA GLN A 137 -9.90 -7.28 4.15
C GLN A 137 -9.58 -7.54 2.67
N PHE A 138 -9.41 -6.47 1.86
CA PHE A 138 -9.02 -6.64 0.46
C PHE A 138 -7.68 -7.37 0.30
N LYS A 139 -6.69 -7.08 1.17
CA LYS A 139 -5.38 -7.76 1.15
C LYS A 139 -5.47 -9.24 1.51
N GLU A 140 -6.40 -9.62 2.36
CA GLU A 140 -6.62 -11.01 2.76
C GLU A 140 -7.28 -11.80 1.63
N GLU A 141 -8.39 -11.29 1.08
CA GLU A 141 -9.11 -11.94 -0.02
C GLU A 141 -8.26 -12.04 -1.29
N LEU A 142 -7.38 -11.07 -1.59
CA LEU A 142 -6.45 -11.18 -2.73
C LEU A 142 -5.54 -12.41 -2.69
N LYS A 143 -5.34 -13.04 -1.52
CA LYS A 143 -4.57 -14.28 -1.44
C LYS A 143 -5.34 -15.47 -1.99
N GLU A 144 -6.67 -15.43 -1.89
CA GLU A 144 -7.59 -16.52 -2.16
C GLU A 144 -8.28 -16.31 -3.51
N GLY A 145 -7.98 -17.16 -4.50
CA GLY A 145 -8.59 -17.08 -5.82
C GLY A 145 -7.75 -17.84 -6.83
N GLU A 146 -8.38 -18.62 -7.72
CA GLU A 146 -7.66 -19.38 -8.75
C GLU A 146 -8.15 -18.98 -10.15
N PRO A 147 -7.25 -18.56 -11.06
CA PRO A 147 -7.69 -18.10 -12.37
C PRO A 147 -8.32 -19.22 -13.21
N ARG A 148 -9.49 -18.95 -13.77
CA ARG A 148 -10.32 -19.89 -14.55
C ARG A 148 -11.06 -19.16 -15.67
N ASP A 149 -11.54 -19.92 -16.65
CA ASP A 149 -12.37 -19.42 -17.75
C ASP A 149 -11.74 -18.30 -18.60
N ILE A 150 -12.55 -17.68 -19.46
CA ILE A 150 -12.17 -16.62 -20.41
C ILE A 150 -12.67 -15.28 -19.86
N ALA A 151 -11.83 -14.25 -19.96
CA ALA A 151 -12.15 -12.89 -19.52
C ALA A 151 -13.28 -12.25 -20.33
N ASN A 152 -14.34 -11.79 -19.64
CA ASN A 152 -15.45 -11.03 -20.19
C ASN A 152 -15.39 -9.56 -19.76
N PHE A 153 -14.59 -8.78 -20.50
CA PHE A 153 -14.42 -7.35 -20.27
C PHE A 153 -15.72 -6.55 -20.40
N THR A 154 -16.63 -6.96 -21.29
CA THR A 154 -17.89 -6.23 -21.51
C THR A 154 -18.72 -6.18 -20.23
N LYS A 155 -18.86 -7.31 -19.53
CA LYS A 155 -19.56 -7.37 -18.24
C LYS A 155 -18.83 -6.57 -17.16
N ALA A 156 -17.52 -6.74 -17.05
CA ALA A 156 -16.70 -6.08 -16.03
C ALA A 156 -16.74 -4.55 -16.16
N LEU A 157 -16.56 -4.02 -17.38
CA LEU A 157 -16.59 -2.59 -17.65
C LEU A 157 -17.99 -2.02 -17.45
N THR A 158 -19.04 -2.71 -17.91
CA THR A 158 -20.43 -2.30 -17.70
C THR A 158 -20.74 -2.18 -16.22
N LYS A 159 -20.39 -3.19 -15.42
CA LYS A 159 -20.57 -3.18 -13.96
C LYS A 159 -19.81 -2.01 -13.31
N ALA A 160 -18.54 -1.79 -13.68
CA ALA A 160 -17.76 -0.68 -13.14
C ALA A 160 -18.40 0.68 -13.43
N PHE A 161 -18.87 0.90 -14.66
CA PHE A 161 -19.55 2.15 -15.01
C PHE A 161 -20.89 2.30 -14.29
N GLU A 162 -21.67 1.23 -14.13
CA GLU A 162 -22.93 1.27 -13.38
C GLU A 162 -22.74 1.68 -11.91
N LEU A 163 -21.64 1.22 -11.30
CA LEU A 163 -21.29 1.58 -9.92
C LEU A 163 -20.85 3.04 -9.78
N LEU A 164 -20.07 3.55 -10.73
CA LEU A 164 -19.62 4.94 -10.75
C LEU A 164 -20.70 5.92 -11.21
N GLN A 165 -21.68 5.46 -11.99
CA GLN A 165 -22.75 6.31 -12.50
C GLN A 165 -23.72 6.71 -11.38
N ARG A 166 -23.74 8.04 -11.16
CA ARG A 166 -24.49 8.74 -10.11
C ARG A 166 -26.00 8.48 -10.06
N LYS A 167 -26.61 7.96 -11.12
CA LYS A 167 -28.09 7.76 -11.21
C LYS A 167 -28.58 6.43 -10.64
N ASN A 168 -27.74 5.39 -10.60
CA ASN A 168 -28.18 4.03 -10.25
C ASN A 168 -27.56 3.51 -8.93
N SER A 169 -26.48 4.11 -8.46
CA SER A 169 -25.83 3.63 -7.24
C SER A 169 -26.57 4.12 -5.98
N LYS A 170 -26.98 3.17 -5.11
CA LYS A 170 -27.50 3.46 -3.75
C LYS A 170 -26.59 4.42 -2.96
N TYR A 171 -25.31 4.44 -3.33
CA TYR A 171 -24.22 5.33 -2.90
C TYR A 171 -24.57 6.82 -2.82
N ASN A 172 -25.40 7.34 -3.73
CA ASN A 172 -25.75 8.77 -3.70
C ASN A 172 -26.92 9.10 -2.75
N LYS A 173 -27.75 8.13 -2.36
CA LYS A 173 -28.83 8.38 -1.39
C LYS A 173 -28.30 8.59 0.03
N SER A 174 -27.08 8.14 0.31
CA SER A 174 -26.39 8.30 1.58
C SER A 174 -25.33 9.42 1.59
N GLY A 175 -24.98 10.00 0.43
CA GLY A 175 -23.95 11.04 0.33
C GLY A 175 -22.52 10.56 0.58
N LEU A 176 -22.26 9.25 0.48
CA LEU A 176 -21.03 8.59 0.94
C LEU A 176 -19.96 8.46 -0.15
N GLY A 177 -19.69 9.52 -0.92
CA GLY A 177 -18.61 9.50 -1.92
C GLY A 177 -17.75 10.73 -1.98
N SER A 178 -16.56 10.60 -2.60
CA SER A 178 -15.61 11.72 -2.68
C SER A 178 -16.10 12.87 -3.58
N GLN A 179 -17.06 12.57 -4.48
CA GLN A 179 -17.65 13.50 -5.45
C GLN A 179 -16.64 14.23 -6.36
N CYS A 180 -15.37 13.80 -6.34
CA CYS A 180 -14.25 14.44 -7.02
C CYS A 180 -13.83 13.63 -8.25
N ASN A 181 -12.69 12.94 -8.19
CA ASN A 181 -12.16 12.19 -9.31
C ASN A 181 -12.72 10.77 -9.33
N GLN A 182 -13.11 10.29 -10.52
CA GLN A 182 -13.52 8.90 -10.71
C GLN A 182 -12.52 8.18 -11.61
N ALA A 183 -12.13 6.97 -11.23
CA ALA A 183 -11.18 6.17 -11.99
C ALA A 183 -11.57 4.69 -12.04
N ILE A 184 -11.35 4.07 -13.19
CA ILE A 184 -11.36 2.62 -13.35
C ILE A 184 -9.94 2.19 -13.65
N MET A 185 -9.46 1.17 -12.94
CA MET A 185 -8.16 0.55 -13.14
C MET A 185 -8.36 -0.88 -13.59
N VAL A 186 -7.81 -1.27 -14.75
CA VAL A 186 -7.93 -2.64 -15.28
C VAL A 186 -6.57 -3.29 -15.24
N VAL A 187 -6.48 -4.44 -14.59
CA VAL A 187 -5.26 -5.24 -14.42
C VAL A 187 -5.46 -6.57 -15.16
N THR A 188 -4.74 -6.77 -16.25
CA THR A 188 -4.94 -7.92 -17.17
C THR A 188 -3.66 -8.24 -17.96
N ASP A 189 -3.55 -9.45 -18.50
CA ASP A 189 -2.52 -9.81 -19.48
C ASP A 189 -2.93 -9.51 -20.93
N GLY A 190 -4.15 -9.00 -21.15
CA GLY A 190 -4.52 -8.30 -22.37
C GLY A 190 -6.01 -8.34 -22.72
N ALA A 191 -6.40 -7.50 -23.67
CA ALA A 191 -7.78 -7.34 -24.09
C ALA A 191 -7.99 -7.84 -25.53
N PRO A 192 -9.13 -8.49 -25.85
CA PRO A 192 -9.44 -8.95 -27.20
C PRO A 192 -9.88 -7.82 -28.15
N GLY A 193 -10.13 -6.60 -27.65
CA GLY A 193 -10.52 -5.46 -28.45
C GLY A 193 -10.63 -4.16 -27.64
N ASN A 194 -11.07 -3.09 -28.30
CA ASN A 194 -11.09 -1.72 -27.75
C ASN A 194 -12.34 -1.38 -26.91
N PHE A 195 -13.41 -2.18 -27.00
CA PHE A 195 -14.68 -1.96 -26.30
C PHE A 195 -15.26 -0.53 -26.43
N GLU A 196 -15.03 0.11 -27.58
CA GLU A 196 -15.40 1.51 -27.85
C GLU A 196 -16.89 1.81 -27.59
N GLU A 197 -17.78 0.87 -27.92
CA GLU A 197 -19.23 1.00 -27.73
C GLU A 197 -19.62 1.26 -26.26
N ILE A 198 -18.90 0.64 -25.31
CA ILE A 198 -19.15 0.83 -23.87
C ILE A 198 -18.74 2.25 -23.46
N PHE A 199 -17.58 2.72 -23.91
CA PHE A 199 -17.10 4.06 -23.59
C PHE A 199 -18.00 5.14 -24.21
N LYS A 200 -18.50 4.92 -25.44
CA LYS A 200 -19.49 5.77 -26.10
C LYS A 200 -20.77 5.91 -25.29
N THR A 201 -21.23 4.81 -24.69
CA THR A 201 -22.49 4.76 -23.95
C THR A 201 -22.37 5.35 -22.55
N TYR A 202 -21.28 5.03 -21.83
CA TYR A 202 -21.18 5.32 -20.39
C TYR A 202 -20.33 6.55 -20.04
N ASN A 203 -19.32 6.91 -20.83
CA ASN A 203 -18.34 7.94 -20.47
C ASN A 203 -18.29 9.13 -21.44
N TRP A 204 -18.57 8.90 -22.73
CA TRP A 204 -18.51 9.96 -23.76
C TRP A 204 -19.82 10.76 -23.81
N PRO A 205 -19.77 12.07 -24.12
CA PRO A 205 -18.61 12.87 -24.53
C PRO A 205 -17.86 13.55 -23.37
N GLN A 206 -18.36 13.46 -22.14
CA GLN A 206 -17.87 14.27 -21.01
C GLN A 206 -16.53 13.77 -20.43
N LEU A 207 -16.24 12.47 -20.58
CA LEU A 207 -15.00 11.84 -20.13
C LEU A 207 -14.73 12.13 -18.64
N GLN A 208 -15.74 11.87 -17.80
CA GLN A 208 -15.67 12.10 -16.35
C GLN A 208 -14.82 11.03 -15.67
N VAL A 209 -14.95 9.78 -16.12
CA VAL A 209 -14.22 8.64 -15.57
C VAL A 209 -12.90 8.46 -16.32
N ARG A 210 -11.81 8.35 -15.58
CA ARG A 210 -10.46 8.10 -16.13
C ARG A 210 -10.16 6.61 -16.17
N MET A 211 -9.47 6.15 -17.21
CA MET A 211 -9.20 4.72 -17.42
C MET A 211 -7.70 4.41 -17.36
N PHE A 212 -7.26 3.64 -16.37
CA PHE A 212 -5.87 3.20 -16.22
C PHE A 212 -5.71 1.71 -16.51
N THR A 213 -4.94 1.36 -17.53
CA THR A 213 -4.74 -0.03 -17.94
C THR A 213 -3.34 -0.50 -17.56
N TYR A 214 -3.27 -1.63 -16.86
CA TYR A 214 -2.04 -2.32 -16.47
C TYR A 214 -1.96 -3.64 -17.24
N LEU A 215 -1.04 -3.68 -18.21
CA LEU A 215 -0.72 -4.90 -18.94
C LEU A 215 0.31 -5.71 -18.16
N ILE A 216 0.05 -7.00 -17.95
CA ILE A 216 0.93 -7.90 -17.22
C ILE A 216 1.53 -8.96 -18.14
N GLY A 217 2.84 -9.15 -18.02
CA GLY A 217 3.58 -10.18 -18.74
C GLY A 217 4.32 -9.64 -19.96
N GLN A 218 4.99 -10.52 -20.70
CA GLN A 218 5.93 -10.14 -21.77
C GLN A 218 5.29 -10.09 -23.18
N GLU A 219 3.97 -10.27 -23.29
CA GLU A 219 3.29 -10.37 -24.57
C GLU A 219 2.97 -8.98 -25.18
N GLU A 220 3.76 -8.56 -26.17
CA GLU A 220 3.62 -7.25 -26.82
C GLU A 220 2.38 -7.13 -27.73
N LYS A 221 1.83 -8.25 -28.23
CA LYS A 221 0.74 -8.26 -29.22
C LYS A 221 -0.61 -7.74 -28.68
N LYS A 222 -0.70 -7.43 -27.38
CA LYS A 222 -1.92 -7.00 -26.70
C LYS A 222 -1.86 -5.55 -26.18
N VAL A 223 -0.79 -4.81 -26.52
CA VAL A 223 -0.55 -3.44 -26.07
C VAL A 223 -1.53 -2.45 -26.71
N GLU A 224 -1.84 -2.61 -27.99
CA GLU A 224 -2.61 -1.62 -28.77
C GLU A 224 -3.98 -1.34 -28.15
N HIS A 225 -4.75 -2.39 -27.85
CA HIS A 225 -6.11 -2.24 -27.33
C HIS A 225 -6.15 -1.60 -25.93
N LEU A 226 -5.28 -2.05 -25.03
CA LEU A 226 -5.20 -1.49 -23.67
C LEU A 226 -4.72 -0.04 -23.68
N ASN A 227 -3.74 0.27 -24.53
CA ASN A 227 -3.23 1.63 -24.68
C ASN A 227 -4.32 2.56 -25.23
N TRP A 228 -5.05 2.11 -26.25
CA TRP A 228 -6.16 2.87 -26.82
C TRP A 228 -7.24 3.17 -25.76
N MET A 229 -7.64 2.18 -24.96
CA MET A 229 -8.65 2.36 -23.91
C MET A 229 -8.24 3.41 -22.86
N ALA A 230 -6.97 3.43 -22.45
CA ALA A 230 -6.45 4.43 -21.52
C ALA A 230 -6.36 5.83 -22.15
N CYS A 231 -5.81 5.91 -23.36
CA CYS A 231 -5.63 7.17 -24.09
C CYS A 231 -6.98 7.85 -24.40
N ALA A 232 -7.95 7.08 -24.87
CA ALA A 232 -9.26 7.60 -25.23
C ALA A 232 -10.07 8.14 -24.04
N ASN A 233 -9.74 7.70 -22.81
CA ASN A 233 -10.44 8.06 -21.57
C ASN A 233 -9.57 8.85 -20.59
N LYS A 234 -8.65 9.69 -21.08
CA LYS A 234 -7.82 10.62 -20.26
C LYS A 234 -7.06 9.96 -19.10
N GLY A 235 -6.72 8.68 -19.23
CA GLY A 235 -5.96 7.95 -18.23
C GLY A 235 -4.51 7.70 -18.66
N TYR A 236 -3.98 6.55 -18.29
CA TYR A 236 -2.59 6.19 -18.56
C TYR A 236 -2.44 4.67 -18.72
N PHE A 237 -1.59 4.26 -19.66
CA PHE A 237 -1.25 2.88 -19.92
C PHE A 237 0.10 2.54 -19.30
N VAL A 238 0.17 1.38 -18.66
CA VAL A 238 1.36 0.89 -17.97
C VAL A 238 1.58 -0.57 -18.33
N HIS A 239 2.83 -0.91 -18.63
CA HIS A 239 3.24 -2.28 -18.90
C HIS A 239 4.15 -2.76 -17.76
N VAL A 240 3.78 -3.88 -17.14
CA VAL A 240 4.48 -4.48 -16.00
C VAL A 240 4.93 -5.89 -16.37
N THR A 241 6.25 -6.08 -16.46
CA THR A 241 6.86 -7.37 -16.79
C THR A 241 7.37 -8.10 -15.55
N THR A 242 7.86 -7.36 -14.55
CA THR A 242 8.53 -7.89 -13.36
C THR A 242 7.92 -7.35 -12.07
N LEU A 243 8.10 -8.10 -10.98
CA LEU A 243 7.63 -7.69 -9.65
C LEU A 243 8.36 -6.45 -9.12
N ALA A 244 9.63 -6.28 -9.46
CA ALA A 244 10.45 -5.16 -8.99
C ALA A 244 9.96 -3.82 -9.56
N GLU A 245 9.42 -3.81 -10.78
CA GLU A 245 8.94 -2.60 -11.45
C GLU A 245 7.56 -2.15 -10.96
N VAL A 246 6.76 -3.04 -10.34
CA VAL A 246 5.37 -2.78 -9.96
C VAL A 246 5.20 -1.45 -9.23
N ARG A 247 6.07 -1.17 -8.26
CA ARG A 247 6.03 0.05 -7.44
C ARG A 247 6.13 1.32 -8.28
N GLU A 248 7.16 1.42 -9.11
CA GLU A 248 7.39 2.59 -9.95
C GLU A 248 6.30 2.75 -11.01
N GLN A 249 5.80 1.62 -11.53
CA GLN A 249 4.78 1.59 -12.56
C GLN A 249 3.41 2.04 -12.04
N VAL A 250 3.02 1.61 -10.83
CA VAL A 250 1.77 2.04 -10.17
C VAL A 250 1.82 3.52 -9.85
N LEU A 251 2.93 4.06 -9.36
CA LEU A 251 3.03 5.48 -9.00
C LEU A 251 2.77 6.46 -10.16
N LYS A 252 2.84 6.02 -11.42
CA LYS A 252 2.62 6.85 -12.62
C LYS A 252 1.18 7.35 -12.77
N TYR A 253 0.18 6.73 -12.13
CA TYR A 253 -1.21 7.21 -12.23
C TYR A 253 -1.41 8.51 -11.42
N ILE A 254 -0.66 8.71 -10.34
CA ILE A 254 -0.75 9.88 -9.43
C ILE A 254 -0.62 11.21 -10.19
N PRO A 255 0.46 11.48 -10.95
CA PRO A 255 0.61 12.75 -11.66
C PRO A 255 -0.51 12.98 -12.68
N VAL A 256 -1.11 11.93 -13.23
CA VAL A 256 -2.24 12.04 -14.17
C VAL A 256 -3.50 12.51 -13.44
N MET A 257 -3.77 11.96 -12.26
CA MET A 257 -4.88 12.39 -11.39
C MET A 257 -4.68 13.81 -10.86
N ALA A 258 -3.43 14.20 -10.59
CA ALA A 258 -3.07 15.53 -10.08
C ALA A 258 -3.23 16.68 -11.09
N ARG A 259 -3.25 16.40 -12.41
CA ARG A 259 -3.25 17.44 -13.48
C ARG A 259 -4.27 18.58 -13.26
N PRO A 260 -5.55 18.32 -12.91
CA PRO A 260 -6.51 19.40 -12.70
C PRO A 260 -6.13 20.32 -11.54
N MET A 261 -5.53 19.79 -10.47
CA MET A 261 -5.12 20.61 -9.31
C MET A 261 -4.02 21.60 -9.68
N VAL A 262 -3.07 21.19 -10.53
CA VAL A 262 -1.98 22.06 -11.02
C VAL A 262 -2.52 23.19 -11.91
N MET A 263 -3.61 22.93 -12.64
CA MET A 263 -4.24 23.93 -13.51
C MET A 263 -5.05 24.99 -12.74
N TYR A 264 -5.48 24.69 -11.49
CA TYR A 264 -6.03 25.68 -10.56
C TYR A 264 -4.88 26.51 -9.96
N GLN A 265 -4.26 27.35 -10.79
CA GLN A 265 -2.95 27.98 -10.60
C GLN A 265 -2.82 29.02 -9.46
N SER A 266 -3.91 29.43 -8.81
CA SER A 266 -3.86 30.56 -7.86
C SER A 266 -4.04 30.20 -6.39
N ASN A 267 -4.59 29.03 -6.06
CA ASN A 267 -4.80 28.65 -4.67
C ASN A 267 -4.51 27.15 -4.47
N HIS A 268 -3.51 26.87 -3.64
CA HIS A 268 -3.16 25.52 -3.21
C HIS A 268 -3.42 25.42 -1.70
N PRO A 269 -4.57 24.86 -1.28
CA PRO A 269 -4.92 24.81 0.13
C PRO A 269 -3.98 23.85 0.87
N HIS A 270 -3.63 24.21 2.09
CA HIS A 270 -2.93 23.31 3.00
C HIS A 270 -3.84 22.14 3.38
N ARG A 271 -3.28 20.93 3.40
CA ARG A 271 -3.96 19.69 3.80
C ARG A 271 -3.23 19.08 4.99
N TRP A 272 -3.98 18.46 5.87
CA TRP A 272 -3.48 17.78 7.06
C TRP A 272 -3.80 16.30 6.92
N THR A 273 -2.79 15.47 7.15
CA THR A 273 -2.94 14.02 7.18
C THR A 273 -3.59 13.56 8.48
N GLY A 274 -4.11 12.33 8.45
CA GLY A 274 -4.32 11.56 9.68
C GLY A 274 -3.03 11.42 10.49
N VAL A 275 -3.15 11.03 11.76
CA VAL A 275 -2.00 10.80 12.64
C VAL A 275 -1.26 9.55 12.18
N TYR A 276 0.06 9.64 12.04
CA TYR A 276 0.93 8.52 11.68
C TYR A 276 2.26 8.59 12.45
N ALA A 277 2.97 7.47 12.55
CA ALA A 277 4.30 7.42 13.15
C ALA A 277 5.36 7.95 12.15
N ASP A 278 6.18 8.92 12.58
CA ASP A 278 7.19 9.55 11.73
C ASP A 278 8.39 8.62 11.50
N ILE A 279 8.86 8.56 10.24
CA ILE A 279 9.98 7.79 9.64
C ILE A 279 10.03 6.27 9.92
N ALA A 280 9.71 5.80 11.12
CA ALA A 280 9.92 4.44 11.62
C ALA A 280 8.90 3.39 11.17
N ASP A 281 7.79 3.79 10.56
CA ASP A 281 6.82 2.83 10.02
C ASP A 281 6.64 3.07 8.51
N PRO A 282 7.57 2.60 7.65
CA PRO A 282 7.16 2.31 6.28
C PRO A 282 6.00 1.35 6.44
N LYS A 283 4.78 1.65 5.95
CA LYS A 283 3.63 0.75 5.98
C LYS A 283 4.14 -0.65 5.62
N GLN A 284 4.49 -1.47 6.63
CA GLN A 284 5.15 -2.72 6.34
C GLN A 284 4.06 -3.54 5.70
N THR A 285 4.34 -4.17 4.57
CA THR A 285 3.37 -5.08 3.96
C THR A 285 2.89 -6.02 5.05
N ASP A 286 1.58 -6.13 5.26
CA ASP A 286 0.97 -6.88 6.39
C ASP A 286 1.57 -8.29 6.53
N TRP A 287 2.05 -8.87 5.43
CA TRP A 287 2.83 -10.11 5.40
C TRP A 287 4.09 -10.08 6.26
N LEU A 288 4.91 -9.04 6.14
CA LEU A 288 6.20 -8.90 6.84
C LEU A 288 5.97 -8.71 8.34
N TRP A 289 4.93 -7.95 8.70
CA TRP A 289 4.46 -7.82 10.08
C TRP A 289 3.89 -9.15 10.62
N LYS A 290 2.99 -9.81 9.87
CA LYS A 290 2.38 -11.09 10.26
C LYS A 290 3.45 -12.16 10.51
N GLN A 291 4.47 -12.24 9.66
CA GLN A 291 5.56 -13.22 9.81
C GLN A 291 6.43 -12.93 11.04
N ARG A 292 6.73 -11.66 11.33
CA ARG A 292 7.43 -11.25 12.56
C ARG A 292 6.63 -11.61 13.81
N GLU A 293 5.34 -11.30 13.81
CA GLU A 293 4.46 -11.57 14.95
C GLU A 293 4.30 -13.09 15.18
N GLN A 294 4.14 -13.89 14.12
CA GLN A 294 4.10 -15.35 14.23
C GLN A 294 5.36 -15.94 14.87
N ASN A 295 6.55 -15.47 14.48
CA ASN A 295 7.81 -15.90 15.07
C ASN A 295 7.90 -15.52 16.55
N ARG A 296 7.55 -14.27 16.88
CA ARG A 296 7.50 -13.78 18.27
C ARG A 296 6.55 -14.61 19.14
N GLN A 297 5.35 -14.91 18.66
CA GLN A 297 4.37 -15.73 19.39
C GLN A 297 4.84 -17.17 19.61
N LYS A 298 5.53 -17.75 18.62
CA LYS A 298 6.14 -19.08 18.72
C LYS A 298 7.22 -19.13 19.80
N GLU A 299 8.09 -18.12 19.86
CA GLU A 299 9.10 -17.98 20.92
C GLU A 299 8.48 -17.84 22.31
N ARG A 300 7.49 -16.95 22.48
CA ARG A 300 6.79 -16.77 23.76
C ARG A 300 6.13 -18.06 24.24
N THR A 301 5.50 -18.81 23.33
CA THR A 301 4.85 -20.09 23.66
C THR A 301 5.88 -21.13 24.11
N ASN A 302 7.04 -21.20 23.47
CA ASN A 302 8.12 -22.08 23.87
C ASN A 302 8.70 -21.70 25.25
N ASN A 303 8.89 -20.41 25.51
CA ASN A 303 9.34 -19.91 26.80
C ASN A 303 8.31 -20.20 27.90
N TYR A 304 7.02 -20.00 27.62
CA TYR A 304 5.94 -20.36 28.54
C TYR A 304 5.97 -21.85 28.92
N ARG A 305 6.17 -22.76 27.94
CA ARG A 305 6.33 -24.20 28.21
C ARG A 305 7.55 -24.51 29.08
N LYS A 306 8.68 -23.84 28.82
CA LYS A 306 9.89 -23.97 29.66
C LYS A 306 9.59 -23.53 31.09
N LEU A 307 8.90 -22.40 31.26
CA LEU A 307 8.52 -21.86 32.58
C LEU A 307 7.56 -22.81 33.31
N GLN A 308 6.60 -23.42 32.61
CA GLN A 308 5.74 -24.46 33.18
C GLN A 308 6.51 -25.71 33.63
N ASN A 309 7.48 -26.16 32.85
CA ASN A 309 8.34 -27.29 33.23
C ASN A 309 9.19 -26.98 34.46
N ILE A 310 9.70 -25.75 34.57
CA ILE A 310 10.44 -25.26 35.74
C ILE A 310 9.52 -25.23 36.98
N MET A 311 8.27 -24.79 36.84
CA MET A 311 7.30 -24.79 37.95
C MET A 311 6.81 -26.20 38.35
N GLY A 312 6.74 -27.13 37.38
CA GLY A 312 6.28 -28.50 37.61
C GLY A 312 7.32 -29.42 38.27
N ASN A 313 8.61 -29.14 38.09
CA ASN A 313 9.71 -29.95 38.60
C ASN A 313 10.21 -29.39 39.93
N ARG A 314 9.64 -29.83 41.07
CA ARG A 314 9.87 -29.26 42.41
C ARG A 314 11.33 -29.31 42.92
N ASP A 315 12.23 -30.02 42.25
CA ASP A 315 13.65 -30.17 42.62
C ASP A 315 14.65 -29.64 41.57
N ALA A 316 14.20 -28.94 40.53
CA ALA A 316 15.09 -28.43 39.48
C ALA A 316 15.60 -27.01 39.77
N SER A 317 16.72 -26.92 40.49
CA SER A 317 17.75 -25.86 40.42
C SER A 317 17.37 -24.51 39.77
N LEU A 318 16.46 -23.76 40.37
CA LEU A 318 16.51 -22.31 40.26
C LEU A 318 17.44 -21.82 41.36
N SER A 319 18.53 -21.17 40.98
CA SER A 319 19.42 -20.47 41.92
C SER A 319 18.66 -19.46 42.79
N ASN A 320 17.53 -18.93 42.29
CA ASN A 320 16.78 -17.83 42.90
C ASN A 320 15.23 -18.00 42.77
N PRO A 321 14.54 -18.57 43.77
CA PRO A 321 13.07 -18.77 43.77
C PRO A 321 12.22 -17.49 43.70
N TRP A 322 12.77 -16.34 44.08
CA TRP A 322 12.07 -15.04 44.04
C TRP A 322 11.78 -14.55 42.62
N LEU A 323 12.51 -15.04 41.61
CA LEU A 323 12.37 -14.56 40.22
C LEU A 323 11.03 -14.97 39.61
N LEU A 324 10.45 -16.07 40.09
CA LEU A 324 9.10 -16.52 39.70
C LEU A 324 7.99 -15.73 40.40
N GLN A 325 8.32 -14.97 41.44
CA GLN A 325 7.38 -14.12 42.18
C GLN A 325 7.38 -12.67 41.68
N ASP A 326 8.41 -12.25 40.92
CA ASP A 326 8.49 -10.93 40.30
C ASP A 326 7.81 -10.93 38.91
N PRO A 327 6.69 -10.21 38.74
CA PRO A 327 5.97 -10.13 37.48
C PRO A 327 6.83 -9.64 36.31
N ASN A 328 7.76 -8.70 36.57
CA ASN A 328 8.61 -8.13 35.53
C ASN A 328 9.63 -9.14 35.02
N GLN A 329 10.17 -9.98 35.92
CA GLN A 329 11.11 -11.04 35.55
C GLN A 329 10.42 -12.19 34.81
N VAL A 330 9.18 -12.51 35.18
CA VAL A 330 8.35 -13.45 34.44
C VAL A 330 8.05 -12.92 33.04
N GLU A 331 7.68 -11.65 32.90
CA GLU A 331 7.42 -11.03 31.60
C GLU A 331 8.66 -10.98 30.70
N ASN A 332 9.80 -10.59 31.27
CA ASN A 332 11.11 -10.61 30.61
C ASN A 332 11.48 -12.03 30.13
N PHE A 333 11.26 -13.05 30.97
CA PHE A 333 11.51 -14.43 30.57
C PHE A 333 10.57 -14.89 29.45
N LEU A 334 9.30 -14.50 29.48
CA LEU A 334 8.36 -14.84 28.41
C LEU A 334 8.79 -14.20 27.08
N GLU A 335 9.26 -12.96 27.10
CA GLU A 335 9.63 -12.21 25.91
C GLU A 335 11.04 -12.54 25.37
N PHE A 336 12.02 -12.72 26.24
CA PHE A 336 13.43 -12.89 25.86
C PHE A 336 14.01 -14.27 26.19
N GLY A 337 13.36 -15.04 27.06
CA GLY A 337 13.80 -16.39 27.44
C GLY A 337 14.84 -16.44 28.56
N GLU A 338 15.18 -15.29 29.16
CA GLU A 338 16.20 -15.14 30.20
C GLU A 338 15.63 -14.41 31.43
N PHE A 339 16.13 -14.78 32.60
CA PHE A 339 15.86 -14.07 33.86
C PHE A 339 17.00 -13.08 34.16
N GLU A 340 16.76 -12.15 35.09
CA GLU A 340 17.73 -11.18 35.60
C GLU A 340 18.22 -10.16 34.56
N LEU A 341 17.38 -9.82 33.59
CA LEU A 341 17.69 -8.81 32.58
C LEU A 341 17.60 -7.39 33.15
N THR A 342 18.68 -6.61 33.00
CA THR A 342 18.64 -5.16 33.24
C THR A 342 18.10 -4.41 32.03
N GLU A 343 17.67 -3.15 32.18
CA GLU A 343 17.22 -2.32 31.05
C GLU A 343 18.26 -2.22 29.92
N ARG A 344 19.56 -2.23 30.28
CA ARG A 344 20.66 -2.24 29.30
C ARG A 344 20.77 -3.57 28.57
N ASP A 345 20.54 -4.69 29.25
CA ASP A 345 20.54 -6.02 28.64
C ASP A 345 19.35 -6.20 27.71
N ILE A 346 18.17 -5.71 28.11
CA ILE A 346 16.98 -5.68 27.25
C ILE A 346 17.24 -4.87 25.97
N ALA A 347 17.86 -3.69 26.10
CA ALA A 347 18.23 -2.87 24.95
C ALA A 347 19.23 -3.60 24.03
N ARG A 348 20.21 -4.32 24.59
CA ARG A 348 21.18 -5.11 23.83
C ARG A 348 20.53 -6.28 23.10
N ILE A 349 19.70 -7.06 23.80
CA ILE A 349 18.99 -8.23 23.23
C ILE A 349 18.03 -7.80 22.12
N LYS A 350 17.32 -6.67 22.28
CA LYS A 350 16.48 -6.11 21.22
C LYS A 350 17.31 -5.78 19.98
N ALA A 351 18.45 -5.10 20.15
CA ALA A 351 19.36 -4.79 19.06
C ALA A 351 19.96 -6.04 18.39
N GLU A 352 20.21 -7.10 19.15
CA GLU A 352 20.79 -8.36 18.66
C GLU A 352 19.76 -9.24 17.93
N LYS A 353 18.54 -9.39 18.48
CA LYS A 353 17.41 -10.06 17.78
C LYS A 353 17.04 -9.34 16.48
N GLU A 354 17.05 -8.00 16.51
CA GLU A 354 16.89 -7.20 15.30
C GLU A 354 17.98 -7.48 14.26
N ARG A 355 19.20 -7.86 14.68
CA ARG A 355 20.29 -8.23 13.79
C ARG A 355 20.17 -9.66 13.26
N GLU A 356 19.81 -10.64 14.09
CA GLU A 356 19.65 -12.04 13.71
C GLU A 356 18.48 -12.28 12.74
N MET A 357 17.36 -11.58 12.93
CA MET A 357 16.21 -11.64 12.01
C MET A 357 16.54 -11.13 10.59
N ARG A 358 17.59 -10.31 10.44
CA ARG A 358 18.08 -9.84 9.13
C ARG A 358 18.84 -10.92 8.37
N VAL A 359 19.42 -11.89 9.08
CA VAL A 359 20.23 -12.96 8.49
C VAL A 359 19.35 -14.15 8.05
N SER A 360 18.29 -14.48 8.80
CA SER A 360 17.41 -15.62 8.49
C SER A 360 16.48 -15.41 7.28
N THR A 361 16.28 -14.16 6.86
CA THR A 361 15.50 -13.81 5.66
C THR A 361 16.30 -13.95 4.36
N GLN A 362 17.63 -14.11 4.42
CA GLN A 362 18.50 -14.30 3.26
C GLN A 362 18.72 -15.79 2.87
N SER A 363 18.35 -16.74 3.74
CA SER A 363 18.62 -18.18 3.53
C SER A 363 17.44 -18.99 2.97
N HIS A 364 16.31 -18.33 2.69
CA HIS A 364 15.12 -18.93 2.06
C HIS A 364 14.71 -18.26 0.73
N SER A 365 15.59 -17.43 0.16
CA SER A 365 15.49 -16.88 -1.19
C SER A 365 16.26 -17.72 -2.20
#